data_AF-A0A6S7EIN6-F1
#
_entry.id   AF-A0A6S7EIN6-F1
#
_cell.length_a   1.000
_cell.length_b   1.000
_cell.length_c   1.000
_cell.angle_alpha   90.00
_cell.angle_beta   90.00
_cell.angle_gamma   90.00
#
_symmetry.space_group_name_H-M   'P 1'
#
loop_
_entity.id
_entity.type
_entity.pdbx_description
1 polymer ?
#
loop_
_entity_poly.entity_id
_entity_poly.type
_entity_poly.pdbx_seq_one_letter_code
_entity_poly.pdbx_strand_id
1 'polypeptide(L)'
;MLNIKDKPGCITVAEMRRYFEQAIENTPALKENTPLGIMEINEQFAYYMNADTDTMWLGFALGMRAAERLARAAQSSGQGAGR
;
A
#
# COMPACT_ATOMS: atom_id res chain seq x y z
N MET A 1 -5.71 -16.81 -2.94
CA MET A 1 -5.74 -15.36 -3.19
C MET A 1 -4.94 -14.68 -2.10
N LEU A 2 -3.83 -14.02 -2.45
CA LEU A 2 -3.01 -13.27 -1.48
C LEU A 2 -3.78 -12.00 -1.10
N ASN A 3 -3.92 -11.71 0.19
CA ASN A 3 -4.64 -10.52 0.65
C ASN A 3 -3.80 -9.77 1.68
N ILE A 4 -3.63 -8.45 1.47
CA ILE A 4 -2.94 -7.56 2.40
C ILE A 4 -3.93 -7.20 3.51
N LYS A 5 -3.54 -7.42 4.77
CA LYS A 5 -4.39 -7.17 5.94
C LYS A 5 -3.88 -6.00 6.76
N ASP A 6 -4.80 -5.40 7.49
CA ASP A 6 -4.46 -4.48 8.56
C ASP A 6 -3.66 -5.21 9.64
N LYS A 7 -2.71 -4.48 10.21
CA LYS A 7 -1.91 -4.93 11.35
C LYS A 7 -1.92 -3.81 12.39
N PRO A 8 -2.14 -4.11 13.67
CA PRO A 8 -2.11 -3.10 14.72
C PRO A 8 -0.80 -2.30 14.73
N GLY A 9 -0.95 -1.00 14.86
CA GLY A 9 0.18 -0.06 14.91
C GLY A 9 0.97 0.02 13.62
N CYS A 10 0.37 -0.30 12.47
CA CYS A 10 0.96 -0.36 11.13
C CYS A 10 0.03 0.41 10.16
N ILE A 11 0.53 1.01 9.08
CA ILE A 11 -0.31 1.74 8.10
C ILE A 11 -1.49 0.86 7.64
N THR A 12 -2.67 1.45 7.53
CA THR A 12 -3.87 0.67 7.18
C THR A 12 -3.89 0.32 5.69
N VAL A 13 -4.64 -0.73 5.33
CA VAL A 13 -4.90 -1.11 3.92
C VAL A 13 -5.57 0.04 3.18
N ALA A 14 -6.52 0.72 3.81
CA ALA A 14 -7.21 1.87 3.25
C ALA A 14 -6.26 3.04 2.95
N GLU A 15 -5.33 3.35 3.86
CA GLU A 15 -4.34 4.40 3.61
C GLU A 15 -3.34 4.01 2.52
N MET A 16 -2.85 2.77 2.52
CA MET A 16 -1.98 2.28 1.44
C MET A 16 -2.69 2.38 0.09
N ARG A 17 -3.98 2.03 0.03
CA ARG A 17 -4.81 2.12 -1.17
C ARG A 17 -4.92 3.55 -1.65
N ARG A 18 -5.22 4.49 -0.76
CA ARG A 18 -5.27 5.92 -1.07
C ARG A 18 -3.97 6.42 -1.70
N TYR A 19 -2.82 6.03 -1.15
CA TYR A 19 -1.51 6.42 -1.73
C TYR A 19 -1.27 5.81 -3.10
N PHE A 20 -1.68 4.55 -3.30
CA PHE A 20 -1.56 3.87 -4.59
C PHE A 20 -2.40 4.54 -5.66
N GLU A 21 -3.69 4.77 -5.39
CA GLU A 21 -4.61 5.45 -6.31
C GLU A 21 -4.13 6.86 -6.63
N GLN A 22 -3.69 7.61 -5.62
CA GLN A 22 -3.11 8.94 -5.80
C GLN A 22 -1.83 8.91 -6.67
N ALA A 23 -0.96 7.91 -6.52
CA ALA A 23 0.24 7.77 -7.34
C ALA A 23 -0.11 7.51 -8.83
N ILE A 24 -1.16 6.71 -9.07
CA ILE A 24 -1.66 6.42 -10.41
C ILE A 24 -2.28 7.66 -11.04
N GLU A 25 -3.19 8.34 -10.32
CA GLU A 25 -3.88 9.52 -10.83
C GLU A 25 -2.94 10.67 -11.18
N ASN A 26 -1.85 10.82 -10.41
CA ASN A 26 -0.86 11.88 -10.59
C ASN A 26 0.24 11.54 -11.60
N THR A 27 0.31 10.30 -12.08
CA THR A 27 1.33 9.86 -13.04
C THR A 27 0.65 9.51 -14.37
N PRO A 28 0.72 10.37 -15.41
CA PRO A 28 -0.03 10.18 -16.66
C PRO A 28 0.13 8.78 -17.28
N ALA A 29 1.38 8.28 -17.35
CA ALA A 29 1.67 6.95 -17.89
C ALA A 29 1.01 5.81 -17.08
N LEU A 30 0.83 5.96 -15.77
CA LEU A 30 0.12 4.96 -14.95
C LEU A 30 -1.39 5.12 -15.10
N LYS A 31 -1.90 6.34 -15.08
CA LYS A 31 -3.33 6.63 -15.22
C LYS A 31 -3.95 6.00 -16.47
N GLU A 32 -3.22 6.05 -17.59
CA GLU A 32 -3.67 5.47 -18.87
C GLU A 32 -3.65 3.94 -18.90
N ASN A 33 -2.81 3.30 -18.07
CA ASN A 33 -2.51 1.87 -18.13
C ASN A 33 -2.92 1.08 -16.88
N THR A 34 -3.49 1.74 -15.86
CA THR A 34 -3.83 1.12 -14.58
C THR A 34 -5.27 1.46 -14.19
N PRO A 35 -6.27 0.70 -14.69
CA PRO A 35 -7.67 0.94 -14.37
C PRO A 35 -7.97 0.65 -12.90
N LEU A 36 -8.49 1.64 -12.17
CA LEU A 36 -8.80 1.57 -10.73
C LEU A 36 -10.19 0.96 -10.42
N GLY A 37 -10.62 -0.03 -11.20
CA GLY A 37 -11.86 -0.76 -10.92
C GLY A 37 -11.69 -1.68 -9.72
N ILE A 38 -12.49 -1.52 -8.67
CA ILE A 38 -12.39 -2.32 -7.44
C ILE A 38 -13.47 -3.39 -7.34
N MET A 39 -13.14 -4.46 -6.62
CA MET A 39 -14.10 -5.40 -6.07
C MET A 39 -14.22 -5.17 -4.56
N GLU A 40 -15.46 -5.10 -4.08
CA GLU A 40 -15.77 -5.06 -2.66
C GLU A 40 -16.49 -6.33 -2.24
N ILE A 41 -16.13 -6.87 -1.07
CA ILE A 41 -16.80 -8.01 -0.44
C ILE A 41 -17.20 -7.57 0.96
N ASN A 42 -18.50 -7.65 1.28
CA ASN A 42 -19.04 -7.13 2.54
C ASN A 42 -18.67 -5.65 2.79
N GLU A 43 -18.79 -4.80 1.77
CA GLU A 43 -18.49 -3.35 1.84
C GLU A 43 -17.00 -3.03 2.14
N GLN A 44 -16.13 -4.03 2.02
CA GLN A 44 -14.69 -3.88 2.22
C GLN A 44 -13.95 -4.12 0.91
N PHE A 45 -12.94 -3.29 0.64
CA PHE A 45 -12.02 -3.49 -0.47
C PHE A 45 -11.43 -4.90 -0.41
N ALA A 46 -11.58 -5.64 -1.52
CA ALA A 46 -11.05 -6.98 -1.64
C ALA A 46 -9.83 -7.02 -2.59
N TYR A 47 -9.97 -6.46 -3.80
CA TYR A 47 -8.94 -6.47 -4.84
C TYR A 47 -9.30 -5.51 -5.99
N TYR A 48 -8.34 -5.22 -6.88
CA TYR A 48 -8.64 -4.54 -8.15
C TYR A 48 -9.08 -5.56 -9.21
N MET A 49 -10.12 -5.23 -9.98
CA MET A 49 -10.71 -6.14 -10.96
C MET A 49 -9.77 -6.52 -12.10
N ASN A 50 -8.86 -5.62 -12.47
CA ASN A 50 -7.82 -5.90 -13.46
C ASN A 50 -6.63 -6.60 -12.78
N ALA A 51 -6.23 -7.76 -13.31
CA ALA A 51 -5.20 -8.61 -12.69
C ALA A 51 -3.81 -7.93 -12.62
N ASP A 52 -3.45 -7.13 -13.63
CA ASP A 52 -2.16 -6.41 -13.64
C ASP A 52 -2.16 -5.28 -12.61
N THR A 53 -3.28 -4.56 -12.50
CA THR A 53 -3.49 -3.52 -11.48
C THR A 53 -3.46 -4.12 -10.08
N ASP A 54 -4.11 -5.27 -9.88
CA ASP A 54 -4.11 -5.96 -8.58
C ASP A 54 -2.72 -6.48 -8.21
N THR A 55 -1.98 -7.00 -9.18
CA THR A 55 -0.59 -7.43 -8.98
C THR A 55 0.32 -6.24 -8.63
N MET A 56 0.15 -5.11 -9.33
CA MET A 56 0.89 -3.89 -9.04
C MET A 56 0.55 -3.34 -7.65
N TRP A 57 -0.72 -3.40 -7.27
CA TRP A 57 -1.20 -3.07 -5.93
C TRP A 57 -0.51 -3.92 -4.84
N LEU A 58 -0.45 -5.25 -5.03
CA LEU A 58 0.24 -6.14 -4.10
C LEU A 58 1.72 -5.77 -3.94
N GLY A 59 2.41 -5.47 -5.05
CA GLY A 59 3.79 -5.01 -5.05
C GLY A 59 3.96 -3.68 -4.28
N PHE A 60 3.09 -2.70 -4.57
CA PHE A 60 3.09 -1.41 -3.89
C PHE A 60 2.87 -1.55 -2.38
N ALA A 61 1.86 -2.33 -1.97
CA ALA A 61 1.54 -2.53 -0.57
C ALA A 61 2.68 -3.24 0.20
N LEU A 62 3.34 -4.23 -0.42
CA LEU A 62 4.54 -4.86 0.13
C LEU A 62 5.69 -3.86 0.28
N GLY A 63 5.90 -2.99 -0.71
CA GLY A 63 6.88 -1.90 -0.67
C GLY A 63 6.62 -0.92 0.47
N MET A 64 5.37 -0.47 0.65
CA MET A 64 4.94 0.40 1.75
C MET A 64 5.22 -0.25 3.12
N ARG A 65 4.93 -1.54 3.28
CA ARG A 65 5.26 -2.29 4.50
C ARG A 65 6.76 -2.36 4.76
N ALA A 66 7.57 -2.55 3.72
CA ALA A 66 9.02 -2.55 3.85
C ALA A 66 9.55 -1.16 4.27
N ALA A 67 9.07 -0.10 3.61
CA ALA A 67 9.43 1.28 3.94
C ALA A 67 9.04 1.64 5.38
N GLU A 68 7.84 1.27 5.82
CA GLU A 68 7.38 1.47 7.19
C GLU A 68 8.30 0.77 8.22
N ARG A 69 8.73 -0.47 7.95
CA ARG A 69 9.67 -1.18 8.84
C ARG A 69 11.01 -0.46 8.93
N LEU A 70 11.54 0.01 7.80
CA LEU A 70 12.81 0.74 7.76
C LEU A 70 12.72 2.07 8.51
N ALA A 71 11.65 2.83 8.32
CA ALA A 71 11.42 4.09 9.01
C ALA A 71 11.38 3.91 10.54
N ARG A 72 10.68 2.86 11.03
CA ARG A 72 10.64 2.53 12.45
C ARG A 72 12.01 2.13 13.00
N ALA A 73 12.75 1.30 12.27
CA ALA A 73 14.08 0.91 12.67
C ALA A 73 15.02 2.13 12.80
N ALA A 74 14.94 3.07 11.86
CA ALA A 74 15.72 4.31 11.91
C ALA A 74 15.38 5.17 13.14
N GLN A 75 14.10 5.30 13.50
CA GLN A 75 13.66 6.02 14.70
C GLN A 75 14.14 5.37 16.00
N SER A 76 14.07 4.04 16.10
CA SER A 76 14.58 3.30 17.26
C SER A 76 16.10 3.39 17.41
N SER A 77 16.83 3.56 16.29
CA SER A 77 18.30 3.65 16.27
C SER A 77 18.83 5.01 16.77
N GLY A 78 18.00 6.06 16.76
CA GLY A 78 18.38 7.40 17.20
C GLY A 78 18.23 7.66 18.71
N GLN A 79 17.66 6.73 19.47
CA GLN A 79 17.39 6.89 20.91
C GLN A 79 18.46 6.29 21.85
N GLY A 80 19.56 5.76 21.31
CA GLY A 80 20.62 5.09 22.09
C GLY A 80 21.93 5.85 22.31
N ALA A 81 22.12 7.04 21.72
CA ALA A 81 23.41 7.75 21.72
C ALA A 81 23.37 9.07 22.53
N GLY A 82 22.73 9.04 23.70
CA GLY A 82 22.61 10.23 24.55
C GLY A 82 22.23 9.90 25.99
N ARG A 83 23.10 9.18 26.70
CA ARG A 83 23.19 9.19 28.16
C ARG A 83 24.64 9.05 28.58
#